data_AF-A0A452YEI4-F1
#
_entry.id   AF-A0A452YEI4-F1
#
_cell.length_a   1.000
_cell.length_b   1.000
_cell.length_c   1.000
_cell.angle_alpha   90.00
_cell.angle_beta   90.00
_cell.angle_gamma   90.00
#
_symmetry.space_group_name_H-M   'P 1'
#
loop_
_entity.id
_entity.type
_entity.pdbx_description
1 polymer ?
#
loop_
_entity_poly.entity_id
_entity_poly.type
_entity_poly.pdbx_seq_one_letter_code
_entity_poly.pdbx_strand_id
1 'polypeptide(L)'
;TLIPKKVDAAYLFDYRPISLTHIVAKLFAKVLSLRLAPRLAEMVSSNQSAFIVGRSVHDNFILVQQTARQLHQLRLPRVLLKLDIA
;
A
#
# COMPACT_ATOMS: atom_id res chain seq x y z
N THR A 1 21.37 -4.96 4.24
CA THR A 1 21.09 -6.31 4.76
C THR A 1 20.00 -6.96 3.94
N LEU A 2 20.12 -8.25 3.61
CA LEU A 2 19.08 -9.01 2.93
C LEU A 2 18.16 -9.65 3.97
N ILE A 3 16.84 -9.43 3.87
CA ILE A 3 15.85 -10.10 4.73
C ILE A 3 15.08 -11.12 3.89
N PRO A 4 14.99 -12.39 4.32
CA PRO A 4 14.22 -13.40 3.60
C PRO A 4 12.72 -13.07 3.60
N LYS A 5 12.06 -13.22 2.45
CA LYS A 5 10.60 -13.05 2.29
C LYS A 5 9.81 -14.28 2.72
N LYS A 6 10.44 -15.45 2.73
CA LYS A 6 9.86 -16.77 3.07
C LYS A 6 10.89 -17.60 3.84
N VAL A 7 10.43 -18.61 4.59
CA VAL A 7 11.27 -19.44 5.47
C VAL A 7 12.38 -20.15 4.68
N ASP A 8 12.05 -20.71 3.51
CA ASP A 8 13.00 -21.45 2.66
C ASP A 8 13.49 -20.58 1.48
N ALA A 9 14.18 -19.47 1.79
CA ALA A 9 14.69 -18.55 0.78
C ALA A 9 15.95 -19.10 0.09
N ALA A 10 15.79 -19.59 -1.15
CA ALA A 10 16.85 -20.27 -1.91
C ALA A 10 17.45 -19.39 -3.03
N TYR A 11 16.68 -18.44 -3.56
CA TYR A 11 17.11 -17.59 -4.68
C TYR A 11 17.25 -16.12 -4.27
N LEU A 12 18.07 -15.34 -4.98
CA LEU A 12 18.26 -13.91 -4.70
C LEU A 12 16.93 -13.11 -4.65
N PHE A 13 15.96 -13.48 -5.48
CA PHE A 13 14.63 -12.84 -5.53
C PHE A 13 13.76 -13.12 -4.29
N ASP A 14 14.10 -14.16 -3.52
CA ASP A 14 13.44 -14.49 -2.25
C ASP A 14 13.87 -13.56 -1.11
N TYR A 15 14.85 -12.70 -1.34
CA TYR A 15 15.31 -11.73 -0.37
C TYR A 15 14.81 -10.33 -0.69
N ARG A 16 14.47 -9.56 0.35
CA ARG A 16 14.21 -8.13 0.27
C ARG A 16 15.48 -7.38 0.68
N PRO A 17 16.10 -6.60 -0.21
CA PRO A 17 17.22 -5.77 0.17
C PRO A 17 16.74 -4.61 1.05
N ILE A 18 17.41 -4.41 2.19
CA ILE A 18 17.27 -3.22 3.01
C ILE A 18 18.53 -2.37 2.86
N SER A 19 18.33 -1.17 2.32
CA SER A 19 19.35 -0.13 2.26
C SER A 19 19.64 0.37 3.67
N LEU A 20 20.87 0.14 4.14
CA LEU A 20 21.37 0.72 5.38
C LEU A 20 21.88 2.14 5.09
N THR A 21 20.95 3.09 4.96
CA THR A 21 21.30 4.50 4.76
C THR A 21 21.85 5.13 6.04
N HIS A 22 22.78 6.07 5.90
CA HIS A 22 23.33 6.84 7.03
C HIS A 22 22.21 7.56 7.81
N ILE A 23 22.42 7.71 9.12
CA ILE A 23 21.43 8.30 10.03
C ILE A 23 20.97 9.70 9.60
N VAL A 24 21.87 10.50 9.02
CA VAL A 24 21.58 11.84 8.50
C VAL A 24 20.50 11.79 7.40
N ALA A 25 20.61 10.87 6.45
CA ALA A 25 19.61 10.72 5.38
C ALA A 25 18.25 10.27 5.94
N LYS A 26 18.26 9.39 6.96
CA LYS A 26 17.03 8.97 7.66
C LYS A 26 16.37 10.12 8.41
N LEU A 27 17.17 10.99 9.03
CA LEU A 27 16.67 12.18 9.73
C LEU A 27 15.97 13.12 8.76
N PHE A 28 16.60 13.45 7.62
CA PHE A 28 15.97 14.27 6.59
C PHE A 28 14.67 13.65 6.07
N ALA A 29 14.68 12.36 5.74
CA ALA A 29 13.48 11.64 5.30
C ALA A 29 12.36 11.69 6.36
N LYS A 30 12.69 11.55 7.64
CA LYS A 30 11.73 11.62 8.74
C LYS A 30 11.13 13.02 8.89
N VAL A 31 11.95 14.07 8.81
CA VAL A 31 11.48 15.46 8.86
C VAL A 31 10.51 15.75 7.71
N LEU A 32 10.85 15.31 6.49
CA LEU A 32 9.97 15.46 5.33
C LEU A 32 8.65 14.70 5.50
N SER A 33 8.72 13.45 5.96
CA SER A 33 7.54 12.62 6.25
C SER A 33 6.61 13.29 7.26
N LEU A 34 7.15 13.83 8.36
CA LEU A 34 6.35 14.51 9.39
C LEU A 34 5.68 15.78 8.87
N ARG A 35 6.35 16.54 8.00
CA ARG A 35 5.76 17.74 7.37
C ARG A 35 4.69 17.40 6.34
N LEU A 36 4.84 16.28 5.62
CA LEU A 36 3.90 15.88 4.56
C LEU A 36 2.66 15.17 5.11
N ALA A 37 2.80 14.38 6.17
CA ALA A 37 1.72 13.58 6.75
C ALA A 37 0.39 14.33 6.95
N PRO A 38 0.33 15.55 7.53
CA PRO A 38 -0.95 16.25 7.74
C PRO A 38 -1.63 16.70 6.45
N ARG A 39 -0.88 16.87 5.35
CA ARG A 39 -1.42 17.34 4.06
C ARG A 39 -1.76 16.20 3.11
N LEU A 40 -1.30 14.99 3.41
CA LEU A 40 -1.41 13.85 2.51
C LEU A 40 -2.87 13.49 2.20
N ALA A 41 -3.79 13.66 3.16
CA ALA A 41 -5.20 13.37 2.98
C ALA A 41 -5.89 14.28 1.94
N GLU A 42 -5.38 15.50 1.74
CA GLU A 42 -5.89 16.48 0.76
C GLU A 42 -5.30 16.27 -0.64
N MET A 43 -4.15 15.62 -0.74
CA MET A 43 -3.42 15.42 -2.01
C MET A 43 -3.78 14.13 -2.74
N VAL A 44 -4.44 13.20 -2.07
CA VAL A 44 -4.71 11.85 -2.58
C VAL A 44 -6.20 11.53 -2.55
N SER A 45 -6.63 10.63 -3.44
CA SER A 45 -8.02 10.18 -3.51
C SER A 45 -8.50 9.57 -2.19
N SER A 46 -9.80 9.69 -1.90
CA SER A 46 -10.45 9.07 -0.74
C SER A 46 -10.28 7.55 -0.72
N ASN A 47 -10.20 6.92 -1.90
CA ASN A 47 -10.06 5.47 -2.04
C ASN A 47 -8.62 4.98 -1.83
N GLN A 48 -7.66 5.87 -1.58
CA GLN A 48 -6.31 5.50 -1.17
C GLN A 48 -6.28 5.42 0.36
N SER A 49 -6.16 4.21 0.91
CA SER A 49 -6.18 3.99 2.37
C SER A 49 -4.80 3.74 2.97
N ALA A 50 -3.86 3.21 2.20
CA ALA A 50 -2.54 2.87 2.70
C ALA A 50 -1.69 4.12 3.01
N PHE A 51 -0.94 4.07 4.10
CA PHE A 51 0.05 5.08 4.53
C PHE A 51 -0.52 6.49 4.81
N ILE A 52 -1.83 6.61 5.07
CA ILE A 52 -2.47 7.86 5.46
C ILE A 52 -3.00 7.71 6.88
N VAL A 53 -2.67 8.68 7.73
CA VAL A 53 -3.13 8.68 9.13
C VAL A 53 -4.66 8.73 9.17
N GLY A 54 -5.25 7.86 9.99
CA GLY A 54 -6.70 7.80 10.18
C GLY A 54 -7.49 7.07 9.09
N ARG A 55 -6.83 6.50 8.06
CA ARG A 55 -7.47 5.63 7.07
C ARG A 55 -7.09 4.16 7.28
N SER A 56 -8.03 3.25 7.05
CA SER A 56 -7.80 1.81 7.20
C SER A 56 -7.92 1.07 5.86
N VAL A 57 -7.09 0.04 5.68
CA VAL A 57 -7.23 -0.89 4.55
C VAL A 57 -8.59 -1.61 4.57
N HIS A 58 -9.19 -1.74 5.75
CA HIS A 58 -10.49 -2.36 5.93
C HIS A 58 -11.62 -1.60 5.22
N ASP A 59 -11.57 -0.26 5.22
CA ASP A 59 -12.60 0.58 4.58
C ASP A 59 -12.64 0.31 3.07
N ASN A 60 -11.46 0.21 2.45
CA ASN A 60 -11.33 -0.15 1.04
C ASN A 60 -11.81 -1.57 0.74
N PHE A 61 -11.56 -2.52 1.66
CA PHE A 61 -12.05 -3.89 1.51
C PHE A 61 -13.58 -3.93 1.51
N ILE A 62 -14.22 -3.22 2.44
CA ILE A 62 -15.69 -3.10 2.49
C ILE A 62 -16.22 -2.47 1.20
N LEU A 63 -15.61 -1.38 0.72
CA LEU A 63 -16.01 -0.70 -0.51
C LEU A 63 -15.99 -1.66 -1.72
N VAL A 64 -14.92 -2.42 -1.89
CA VAL A 64 -14.80 -3.39 -2.98
C VAL A 64 -15.84 -4.51 -2.85
N GLN A 65 -16.07 -5.02 -1.63
CA GLN A 65 -17.04 -6.07 -1.38
C GLN A 65 -18.48 -5.61 -1.68
N GLN A 66 -18.86 -4.41 -1.24
CA GLN A 66 -20.17 -3.82 -1.52
C GLN A 66 -20.35 -3.54 -3.01
N THR A 67 -19.32 -2.98 -3.65
CA THR A 67 -19.31 -2.76 -5.10
C THR A 67 -19.54 -4.08 -5.83
N ALA A 68 -18.75 -5.13 -5.55
CA ALA A 68 -18.91 -6.44 -6.19
C ALA A 68 -20.32 -7.03 -6.02
N ARG A 69 -20.93 -6.90 -4.83
CA ARG A 69 -22.32 -7.33 -4.58
C ARG A 69 -23.34 -6.55 -5.41
N GLN A 70 -23.23 -5.23 -5.45
CA GLN A 70 -24.09 -4.39 -6.28
C GLN A 70 -23.91 -4.71 -7.77
N LEU A 71 -22.67 -4.95 -8.18
CA LEU A 71 -22.37 -5.28 -9.57
C LEU A 71 -23.01 -6.62 -9.98
N HIS A 72 -23.00 -7.59 -9.07
CA HIS A 72 -23.64 -8.89 -9.23
C HIS A 72 -25.18 -8.79 -9.34
N GLN A 73 -25.82 -7.95 -8.52
CA GLN A 73 -27.27 -7.73 -8.55
C GLN A 73 -27.76 -7.13 -9.88
N LEU A 74 -26.95 -6.28 -10.52
CA LEU A 74 -27.26 -5.64 -11.80
C LEU A 74 -27.26 -6.61 -12.99
N ARG A 75 -26.75 -7.85 -12.84
CA ARG A 75 -26.71 -8.89 -13.90
C ARG A 75 -26.12 -8.43 -15.24
N LEU A 76 -25.24 -7.44 -15.22
CA LEU A 76 -24.50 -6.97 -16.39
C LEU A 76 -23.12 -7.63 -16.44
N PRO A 77 -22.59 -7.94 -17.65
CA PRO A 77 -21.24 -8.47 -17.80
C PRO A 77 -20.20 -7.44 -17.34
N ARG A 78 -19.35 -7.82 -16.39
CA ARG A 78 -18.36 -6.95 -15.72
C ARG A 78 -17.09 -7.72 -15.41
N VAL A 79 -15.97 -7.00 -15.32
CA VAL A 79 -14.64 -7.56 -15.02
C VAL A 79 -14.01 -6.78 -13.88
N LEU A 80 -13.41 -7.49 -12.92
CA LEU A 80 -12.54 -6.92 -11.89
C LEU A 80 -11.08 -7.19 -12.26
N LEU A 81 -10.30 -6.12 -12.36
CA LEU A 81 -8.87 -6.20 -12.67
C LEU A 81 -8.06 -6.01 -11.38
N LYS A 82 -7.39 -7.07 -10.95
CA LYS A 82 -6.39 -6.98 -9.89
C LYS A 82 -5.06 -6.61 -10.51
N LEU A 83 -4.60 -5.39 -10.23
CA LEU A 83 -3.32 -4.87 -10.69
C LEU A 83 -2.32 -4.89 -9.53
N ASP A 84 -1.09 -5.28 -9.82
CA ASP A 84 0.04 -5.21 -8.88
C ASP A 84 1.23 -4.57 -9.59
N ILE A 85 2.01 -3.76 -8.87
CA ILE A 85 3.18 -3.07 -9.39
C ILE A 85 4.40 -3.66 -8.69
N ALA A 86 5.30 -4.27 -9.45
CA ALA A 86 6.52 -4.89 -8.97
C ALA A 86 7.64 -3.88 -8.69
#